data_AF-A0A936ATI1-F1
#
_entry.id   AF-A0A936ATI1-F1
#
_cell.length_a   1.000
_cell.length_b   1.000
_cell.length_c   1.000
_cell.angle_alpha   90.00
_cell.angle_beta   90.00
_cell.angle_gamma   90.00
#
_symmetry.space_group_name_H-M   'P 1'
#
loop_
_entity.id
_entity.type
_entity.pdbx_description
1 polymer ?
#
loop_
_entity_poly.entity_id
_entity_poly.type
_entity_poly.pdbx_seq_one_letter_code
_entity_poly.pdbx_strand_id
1 'polypeptide(L)'
;MKVSFAKGVETVAEDIKEIRPTIVTAVPRLFEKIYATINKKASDATPLQQKIFHRAMKVGRQVAGYIDRQERVPLKLSLEYKVLDRLVFSKWKEAVGGRIRFFVSGGAALPSEIAYIFLGAGIQILQGYGLTETSPVVSFNRPDSNRIGTIGKTIPGVKVRVAEDGEILVQGDNVMQGYYLLPEESAQVLQEYADGIWFHTGDIGTMDKEGYIRITDRKKDLMKTSLGKYIAPQPIENMIRSIPMVEQVIVIGNARKYPSALIVPTFDALVSYARSLKIDTDNPAELVRHPRVIEYFKKKIDEVTKDLAPHEKVKKIALLDQEFSVEGGELTPTLKVRRKFVEDKHKDTINSLYPKYDAEMN
;
A
#
# COMPACT_ATOMS: atom_id res chain seq x y z
N MET A 1 -27.24 -4.29 19.17
CA MET A 1 -26.40 -4.31 17.95
C MET A 1 -26.23 -5.76 17.53
N LYS A 2 -26.53 -6.12 16.27
CA LYS A 2 -26.31 -7.49 15.77
C LYS A 2 -24.90 -7.57 15.19
N VAL A 3 -24.10 -8.50 15.70
CA VAL A 3 -22.79 -8.84 15.14
C VAL A 3 -22.94 -10.11 14.31
N SER A 4 -22.29 -10.17 13.17
CA SER A 4 -22.31 -11.34 12.30
C SER A 4 -20.90 -11.58 11.77
N PHE A 5 -20.51 -12.84 11.72
CA PHE A 5 -19.21 -13.26 11.24
C PHE A 5 -19.39 -13.91 9.88
N ALA A 6 -18.53 -13.56 8.92
CA ALA A 6 -18.52 -14.23 7.63
C ALA A 6 -18.11 -15.70 7.83
N LYS A 7 -18.71 -16.61 7.06
CA LYS A 7 -18.40 -18.05 7.15
C LYS A 7 -16.99 -18.35 6.62
N GLY A 8 -16.50 -17.53 5.69
CA GLY A 8 -15.14 -17.57 5.19
C GLY A 8 -14.87 -16.42 4.20
N VAL A 9 -13.60 -16.28 3.79
CA VAL A 9 -13.18 -15.25 2.83
C VAL A 9 -13.80 -15.49 1.43
N GLU A 10 -14.10 -16.74 1.10
CA GLU A 10 -14.71 -17.09 -0.19
C GLU A 10 -16.22 -16.77 -0.23
N THR A 11 -16.91 -16.88 0.90
CA THR A 11 -18.38 -16.66 1.00
C THR A 11 -18.74 -15.23 1.37
N VAL A 12 -17.76 -14.39 1.71
CA VAL A 12 -17.98 -13.04 2.26
C VAL A 12 -18.91 -12.17 1.39
N ALA A 13 -18.85 -12.29 0.07
CA ALA A 13 -19.70 -11.53 -0.84
C ALA A 13 -21.17 -11.96 -0.76
N GLU A 14 -21.44 -13.24 -0.53
CA GLU A 14 -22.78 -13.80 -0.34
C GLU A 14 -23.30 -13.43 1.04
N ASP A 15 -22.47 -13.61 2.07
CA ASP A 15 -22.79 -13.26 3.46
C ASP A 15 -23.17 -11.76 3.57
N ILE A 16 -22.43 -10.86 2.90
CA ILE A 16 -22.74 -9.42 2.88
C ILE A 16 -24.11 -9.14 2.24
N LYS A 17 -24.48 -9.85 1.16
CA LYS A 17 -25.78 -9.68 0.50
C LYS A 17 -26.93 -10.19 1.34
N GLU A 18 -26.74 -11.29 2.04
CA GLU A 18 -27.74 -11.88 2.94
C GLU A 18 -27.95 -10.99 4.17
N ILE A 19 -26.86 -10.62 4.85
CA ILE A 19 -26.90 -9.89 6.12
C ILE A 19 -27.27 -8.41 5.91
N ARG A 20 -26.88 -7.83 4.77
CA ARG A 20 -27.01 -6.39 4.47
C ARG A 20 -26.46 -5.52 5.62
N PRO A 21 -25.15 -5.62 5.92
CA PRO A 21 -24.57 -4.93 7.08
C PRO A 21 -24.58 -3.41 6.91
N THR A 22 -24.57 -2.68 8.03
CA THR A 22 -24.38 -1.22 8.03
C THR A 22 -22.92 -0.81 8.21
N ILE A 23 -22.11 -1.67 8.82
CA ILE A 23 -20.67 -1.49 9.04
C ILE A 23 -20.03 -2.86 8.80
N VAL A 24 -18.88 -2.88 8.12
CA VAL A 24 -18.10 -4.10 7.90
C VAL A 24 -16.64 -3.80 8.25
N THR A 25 -16.05 -4.64 9.08
CA THR A 25 -14.62 -4.59 9.46
C THR A 25 -13.86 -5.63 8.65
N ALA A 26 -12.84 -5.22 7.90
CA ALA A 26 -12.07 -6.14 7.06
C ALA A 26 -10.62 -5.71 6.86
N VAL A 27 -9.77 -6.66 6.45
CA VAL A 27 -8.39 -6.38 6.04
C VAL A 27 -8.34 -5.82 4.60
N PRO A 28 -7.29 -5.05 4.23
CA PRO A 28 -7.12 -4.47 2.90
C PRO A 28 -7.36 -5.43 1.73
N ARG A 29 -6.89 -6.68 1.87
CA ARG A 29 -7.02 -7.74 0.85
C ARG A 29 -8.46 -7.99 0.39
N LEU A 30 -9.44 -7.81 1.28
CA LEU A 30 -10.85 -7.97 0.89
C LEU A 30 -11.25 -6.91 -0.15
N PHE A 31 -10.88 -5.65 0.07
CA PHE A 31 -11.21 -4.54 -0.82
C PHE A 31 -10.51 -4.68 -2.18
N GLU A 32 -9.24 -5.13 -2.16
CA GLU A 32 -8.49 -5.44 -3.38
C GLU A 32 -9.17 -6.55 -4.19
N LYS A 33 -9.61 -7.65 -3.54
CA LYS A 33 -10.33 -8.75 -4.20
C LYS A 33 -11.66 -8.29 -4.79
N ILE A 34 -12.42 -7.46 -4.05
CA ILE A 34 -13.66 -6.86 -4.54
C ILE A 34 -13.39 -6.02 -5.79
N TYR A 35 -12.39 -5.13 -5.73
CA TYR A 35 -12.02 -4.27 -6.85
C TYR A 35 -11.56 -5.07 -8.08
N ALA A 36 -10.69 -6.07 -7.88
CA ALA A 36 -10.24 -6.96 -8.95
C ALA A 36 -11.40 -7.69 -9.63
N THR A 37 -12.36 -8.20 -8.85
CA THR A 37 -13.57 -8.86 -9.37
C THR A 37 -14.42 -7.91 -10.20
N ILE A 38 -14.56 -6.65 -9.75
CA ILE A 38 -15.32 -5.65 -10.49
C ILE A 38 -14.62 -5.27 -11.79
N ASN A 39 -13.30 -5.06 -11.76
CA ASN A 39 -12.52 -4.79 -12.96
C ASN A 39 -12.62 -5.93 -13.97
N LYS A 40 -12.56 -7.19 -13.53
CA LYS A 40 -12.77 -8.35 -14.40
C LYS A 40 -14.17 -8.34 -15.04
N LYS A 41 -15.22 -8.10 -14.26
CA LYS A 41 -16.58 -7.98 -14.82
C LYS A 41 -16.72 -6.81 -15.79
N ALA A 42 -15.97 -5.73 -15.57
CA ALA A 42 -15.95 -4.59 -16.48
C ALA A 42 -15.21 -4.92 -17.78
N SER A 43 -14.09 -5.65 -17.74
CA SER A 43 -13.35 -6.08 -18.94
C SER A 43 -14.15 -7.04 -19.80
N ASP A 44 -14.97 -7.89 -19.18
CA ASP A 44 -15.80 -8.86 -19.90
C ASP A 44 -17.10 -8.22 -20.46
N ALA A 45 -17.37 -6.95 -20.13
CA ALA A 45 -18.55 -6.22 -20.57
C ALA A 45 -18.41 -5.70 -22.01
N THR A 46 -19.53 -5.27 -22.60
CA THR A 46 -19.52 -4.67 -23.95
C THR A 46 -18.64 -3.41 -24.03
N PRO A 47 -18.10 -3.05 -25.22
CA PRO A 47 -17.24 -1.87 -25.36
C PRO A 47 -17.87 -0.56 -24.84
N LEU A 48 -19.19 -0.41 -25.00
CA LEU A 48 -19.92 0.74 -24.46
C LEU A 48 -19.93 0.74 -22.92
N GLN A 49 -20.21 -0.41 -22.31
CA GLN A 49 -20.19 -0.56 -20.84
C GLN A 49 -18.79 -0.35 -20.27
N GLN A 50 -17.75 -0.85 -20.95
CA GLN A 50 -16.36 -0.57 -20.60
C GLN A 50 -16.08 0.93 -20.62
N LYS A 51 -16.48 1.65 -21.68
CA LYS A 51 -16.28 3.10 -21.77
C LYS A 51 -16.98 3.87 -20.65
N ILE A 52 -18.21 3.47 -20.31
CA ILE A 52 -18.97 4.03 -19.19
C ILE A 52 -18.25 3.75 -17.86
N PHE A 53 -17.76 2.53 -17.66
CA PHE A 53 -17.02 2.14 -16.46
C PHE A 53 -15.74 2.97 -16.27
N HIS A 54 -14.90 3.07 -17.31
CA HIS A 54 -13.68 3.87 -17.25
C HIS A 54 -13.99 5.35 -16.97
N ARG A 55 -15.07 5.89 -17.57
CA ARG A 55 -15.52 7.25 -17.28
C ARG A 55 -15.99 7.41 -15.84
N ALA A 56 -16.74 6.44 -15.31
CA ALA A 56 -17.15 6.39 -13.91
C ALA A 56 -15.93 6.40 -12.98
N MET A 57 -14.92 5.59 -13.24
CA MET A 57 -13.70 5.55 -12.42
C MET A 57 -12.93 6.88 -12.43
N LYS A 58 -12.79 7.51 -13.61
CA LYS A 58 -12.14 8.81 -13.71
C LYS A 58 -12.91 9.91 -12.95
N VAL A 59 -14.22 9.99 -13.14
CA VAL A 59 -15.08 11.00 -12.48
C VAL A 59 -15.15 10.74 -10.97
N GLY A 60 -15.33 9.49 -10.57
CA GLY A 60 -15.34 9.06 -9.17
C GLY A 60 -14.03 9.43 -8.47
N ARG A 61 -12.88 9.23 -9.12
CA ARG A 61 -11.57 9.63 -8.58
C ARG A 61 -11.45 11.14 -8.35
N GLN A 62 -11.96 11.95 -9.27
CA GLN A 62 -11.98 13.41 -9.14
C GLN A 62 -12.87 13.84 -7.97
N VAL A 63 -14.10 13.31 -7.90
CA VAL A 63 -15.05 13.58 -6.82
C VAL A 63 -14.48 13.17 -5.47
N ALA A 64 -13.88 11.98 -5.38
CA ALA A 64 -13.21 11.50 -4.17
C ALA A 64 -12.11 12.45 -3.70
N GLY A 65 -11.34 13.03 -4.63
CA GLY A 65 -10.32 14.03 -4.29
C GLY A 65 -10.89 15.32 -3.69
N TYR A 66 -12.03 15.81 -4.19
CA TYR A 66 -12.72 16.95 -3.56
C TYR A 66 -13.26 16.59 -2.17
N ILE A 67 -13.85 15.40 -2.01
CA ILE A 67 -14.38 14.94 -0.73
C ILE A 67 -13.26 14.81 0.31
N ASP A 68 -12.13 14.20 -0.06
CA ASP A 68 -10.97 13.99 0.82
C ASP A 68 -10.34 15.32 1.28
N ARG A 69 -10.36 16.36 0.42
CA ARG A 69 -9.94 17.72 0.77
C ARG A 69 -11.02 18.56 1.46
N GLN A 70 -12.21 17.98 1.70
CA GLN A 70 -13.38 18.68 2.25
C GLN A 70 -13.80 19.90 1.41
N GLU A 71 -13.58 19.83 0.10
CA GLU A 71 -13.91 20.87 -0.86
C GLU A 71 -15.26 20.61 -1.54
N ARG A 72 -15.91 21.68 -2.00
CA ARG A 72 -17.15 21.57 -2.76
C ARG A 72 -16.88 21.03 -4.17
N VAL A 73 -17.56 19.94 -4.52
CA VAL A 73 -17.52 19.36 -5.87
C VAL A 73 -18.15 20.35 -6.87
N PRO A 74 -17.48 20.70 -7.99
CA PRO A 74 -18.04 21.55 -9.03
C PRO A 74 -19.36 21.01 -9.59
N LEU A 75 -20.33 21.90 -9.88
CA LEU A 75 -21.69 21.51 -10.29
C LEU A 75 -21.71 20.59 -11.52
N LYS A 76 -20.93 20.91 -12.55
CA LYS A 76 -20.83 20.09 -13.77
C LYS A 76 -20.35 18.67 -13.46
N LEU A 77 -19.33 18.56 -12.60
CA LEU A 77 -18.79 17.28 -12.17
C LEU A 77 -19.80 16.50 -11.31
N SER A 78 -20.53 17.20 -10.44
CA SER A 78 -21.59 16.60 -9.61
C SER A 78 -22.75 16.03 -10.44
N LEU A 79 -23.18 16.73 -11.50
CA LEU A 79 -24.23 16.25 -12.41
C LEU A 79 -23.77 15.00 -13.16
N GLU A 80 -22.57 15.03 -13.72
CA GLU A 80 -21.98 13.87 -14.40
C GLU A 80 -21.83 12.68 -13.44
N TYR A 81 -21.34 12.94 -12.22
CA TYR A 81 -21.23 11.94 -11.17
C TYR A 81 -22.58 11.31 -10.85
N LYS A 82 -23.67 12.08 -10.72
CA LYS A 82 -25.01 11.54 -10.41
C LYS A 82 -25.48 10.53 -11.47
N VAL A 83 -25.20 10.79 -12.75
CA VAL A 83 -25.55 9.87 -13.83
C VAL A 83 -24.73 8.58 -13.72
N LEU A 84 -23.41 8.72 -13.54
CA LEU A 84 -22.49 7.57 -13.42
C LEU A 84 -22.74 6.76 -12.14
N ASP A 85 -23.11 7.42 -11.05
CA ASP A 85 -23.50 6.79 -9.79
C ASP A 85 -24.71 5.88 -10.00
N ARG A 86 -25.73 6.34 -10.73
CA ARG A 86 -26.92 5.54 -11.02
C ARG A 86 -26.62 4.35 -11.95
N LEU A 87 -25.70 4.50 -12.89
CA LEU A 87 -25.39 3.47 -13.89
C LEU A 87 -24.39 2.41 -13.37
N VAL A 88 -23.43 2.83 -12.54
CA VAL A 88 -22.28 2.02 -12.13
C VAL A 88 -22.24 1.83 -10.61
N PHE A 89 -22.14 2.92 -9.84
CA PHE A 89 -21.89 2.82 -8.39
C PHE A 89 -23.08 2.35 -7.56
N SER A 90 -24.32 2.52 -8.04
CA SER A 90 -25.54 1.95 -7.47
C SER A 90 -25.40 0.43 -7.33
N LYS A 91 -24.94 -0.24 -8.39
CA LYS A 91 -24.70 -1.68 -8.42
C LYS A 91 -23.60 -2.11 -7.45
N TRP A 92 -22.59 -1.27 -7.23
CA TRP A 92 -21.55 -1.53 -6.24
C TRP A 92 -22.12 -1.46 -4.82
N LYS A 93 -22.89 -0.40 -4.52
CA LYS A 93 -23.57 -0.22 -3.23
C LYS A 93 -24.54 -1.36 -2.95
N GLU A 94 -25.31 -1.79 -3.95
CA GLU A 94 -26.19 -2.97 -3.86
C GLU A 94 -25.41 -4.27 -3.63
N ALA A 95 -24.29 -4.46 -4.33
CA ALA A 95 -23.45 -5.64 -4.17
C ALA A 95 -22.89 -5.80 -2.75
N VAL A 96 -22.73 -4.69 -2.02
CA VAL A 96 -22.31 -4.69 -0.60
C VAL A 96 -23.50 -4.60 0.38
N GLY A 97 -24.72 -4.91 -0.06
CA GLY A 97 -25.91 -5.01 0.79
C GLY A 97 -26.81 -3.76 0.81
N GLY A 98 -26.40 -2.68 0.14
CA GLY A 98 -27.22 -1.48 -0.12
C GLY A 98 -27.45 -0.55 1.07
N ARG A 99 -26.94 -0.88 2.26
CA ARG A 99 -27.12 -0.09 3.49
C ARG A 99 -25.85 0.13 4.30
N ILE A 100 -24.70 -0.11 3.68
CA ILE A 100 -23.40 0.19 4.28
C ILE A 100 -23.29 1.69 4.48
N ARG A 101 -22.89 2.07 5.70
CA ARG A 101 -22.53 3.44 6.07
C ARG A 101 -21.05 3.67 5.80
N PHE A 102 -20.20 2.72 6.21
CA PHE A 102 -18.76 2.72 5.96
C PHE A 102 -18.17 1.34 6.21
N PHE A 103 -17.01 1.10 5.61
CA PHE A 103 -16.11 0.01 5.95
C PHE A 103 -15.06 0.48 6.95
N VAL A 104 -14.57 -0.45 7.75
CA VAL A 104 -13.41 -0.27 8.61
C VAL A 104 -12.28 -1.16 8.09
N SER A 105 -11.10 -0.58 7.91
CA SER A 105 -9.90 -1.29 7.49
C SER A 105 -8.82 -1.23 8.56
N GLY A 106 -8.20 -2.38 8.84
CA GLY A 106 -7.09 -2.51 9.78
C GLY A 106 -6.29 -3.79 9.55
N GLY A 107 -5.25 -4.00 10.36
CA GLY A 107 -4.37 -5.17 10.29
C GLY A 107 -3.29 -5.12 9.19
N ALA A 108 -3.44 -4.25 8.19
CA ALA A 108 -2.40 -3.92 7.22
C ALA A 108 -2.69 -2.53 6.61
N ALA A 109 -1.70 -1.95 5.93
CA ALA A 109 -1.86 -0.70 5.20
C ALA A 109 -2.84 -0.87 4.03
N LEU A 110 -3.80 0.05 3.89
CA LEU A 110 -4.69 0.09 2.72
C LEU A 110 -4.05 0.97 1.64
N PRO A 111 -3.89 0.47 0.40
CA PRO A 111 -3.44 1.29 -0.71
C PRO A 111 -4.39 2.48 -0.91
N SER A 112 -3.83 3.69 -0.98
CA SER A 112 -4.63 4.93 -1.10
C SER A 112 -5.53 4.91 -2.34
N GLU A 113 -5.07 4.30 -3.44
CA GLU A 113 -5.87 4.21 -4.66
C GLU A 113 -7.15 3.39 -4.46
N ILE A 114 -7.10 2.29 -3.71
CA ILE A 114 -8.30 1.51 -3.35
C ILE A 114 -9.25 2.38 -2.51
N ALA A 115 -8.74 3.11 -1.52
CA ALA A 115 -9.56 4.01 -0.71
C ALA A 115 -10.27 5.08 -1.57
N TYR A 116 -9.55 5.67 -2.54
CA TYR A 116 -10.12 6.67 -3.45
C TYR A 116 -11.15 6.09 -4.42
N ILE A 117 -10.95 4.86 -4.93
CA ILE A 117 -11.91 4.19 -5.79
C ILE A 117 -13.22 3.95 -5.05
N PHE A 118 -13.16 3.41 -3.82
CA PHE A 118 -14.35 3.16 -3.02
C PHE A 118 -15.03 4.46 -2.60
N LEU A 119 -14.27 5.48 -2.18
CA LEU A 119 -14.82 6.80 -1.87
C LEU A 119 -15.52 7.41 -3.09
N GLY A 120 -14.92 7.24 -4.27
CA GLY A 120 -15.49 7.64 -5.56
C GLY A 120 -16.73 6.84 -5.95
N ALA A 121 -16.98 5.67 -5.37
CA ALA A 121 -18.23 4.92 -5.49
C ALA A 121 -19.27 5.32 -4.43
N GLY A 122 -18.97 6.33 -3.60
CA GLY A 122 -19.81 6.75 -2.48
C GLY A 122 -19.72 5.83 -1.26
N ILE A 123 -18.65 5.04 -1.15
CA ILE A 123 -18.43 4.07 -0.06
C ILE A 123 -17.16 4.48 0.70
N GLN A 124 -17.31 4.92 1.94
CA GLN A 124 -16.15 5.28 2.77
C GLN A 124 -15.46 4.03 3.33
N ILE A 125 -14.13 3.97 3.21
CA ILE A 125 -13.29 3.04 3.98
C ILE A 125 -12.51 3.86 5.00
N LEU A 126 -12.69 3.54 6.27
CA LEU A 126 -12.06 4.20 7.40
C LEU A 126 -10.90 3.33 7.90
N GLN A 127 -9.67 3.83 7.77
CA GLN A 127 -8.50 3.14 8.31
C GLN A 127 -8.35 3.37 9.81
N GLY A 128 -8.13 2.28 10.54
CA GLY A 128 -7.73 2.26 11.93
C GLY A 128 -6.37 1.59 12.11
N TYR A 129 -5.63 2.05 13.10
CA TYR A 129 -4.34 1.48 13.47
C TYR A 129 -4.34 1.02 14.92
N GLY A 130 -3.60 -0.05 15.15
CA GLY A 130 -3.59 -0.77 16.38
C GLY A 130 -2.71 -2.00 16.34
N LEU A 131 -2.18 -2.39 17.50
CA LEU A 131 -1.45 -3.62 17.73
C LEU A 131 -2.13 -4.41 18.85
N THR A 132 -1.75 -5.68 19.00
CA THR A 132 -2.18 -6.48 20.16
C THR A 132 -1.75 -5.81 21.46
N GLU A 133 -0.55 -5.23 21.46
CA GLU A 133 0.05 -4.49 22.57
C GLU A 133 -0.70 -3.20 22.94
N THR A 134 -1.69 -2.77 22.14
CA THR A 134 -2.45 -1.52 22.35
C THR A 134 -3.97 -1.72 22.44
N SER A 135 -4.42 -2.94 22.75
CA SER A 135 -5.81 -3.31 23.12
C SER A 135 -7.00 -2.61 22.42
N PRO A 136 -7.24 -2.86 21.12
CA PRO A 136 -6.24 -2.94 20.07
C PRO A 136 -5.99 -1.57 19.42
N VAL A 137 -6.86 -0.56 19.59
CA VAL A 137 -6.88 0.65 18.76
C VAL A 137 -6.03 1.77 19.34
N VAL A 138 -5.18 2.38 18.52
CA VAL A 138 -4.41 3.59 18.83
C VAL A 138 -5.03 4.82 18.18
N SER A 139 -5.35 4.72 16.90
CA SER A 139 -5.88 5.84 16.10
C SER A 139 -6.91 5.36 15.09
N PHE A 140 -7.79 6.27 14.68
CA PHE A 140 -8.88 5.94 13.77
C PHE A 140 -9.32 7.12 12.89
N ASN A 141 -9.54 6.86 11.61
CA ASN A 141 -10.27 7.79 10.74
C ASN A 141 -11.75 7.74 11.05
N ARG A 142 -12.35 8.88 11.39
CA ARG A 142 -13.79 8.94 11.71
C ARG A 142 -14.61 9.27 10.46
N PRO A 143 -15.90 8.89 10.41
CA PRO A 143 -16.77 9.18 9.25
C PRO A 143 -16.82 10.68 8.87
N ASP A 144 -16.73 11.55 9.88
CA ASP A 144 -16.78 13.02 9.80
C ASP A 144 -15.40 13.66 9.58
N SER A 145 -14.30 12.91 9.75
CA SER A 145 -12.94 13.44 9.70
C SER A 145 -11.95 12.47 9.06
N ASN A 146 -12.36 11.78 7.98
CA ASN A 146 -11.52 10.83 7.26
C ASN A 146 -10.49 11.56 6.39
N ARG A 147 -9.23 11.11 6.41
CA ARG A 147 -8.16 11.60 5.53
C ARG A 147 -7.43 10.41 4.90
N ILE A 148 -7.56 10.26 3.58
CA ILE A 148 -6.99 9.11 2.88
C ILE A 148 -5.47 9.07 2.99
N GLY A 149 -4.94 7.84 3.16
CA GLY A 149 -3.53 7.56 3.38
C GLY A 149 -3.03 7.89 4.79
N THR A 150 -3.93 8.22 5.72
CA THR A 150 -3.62 8.33 7.16
C THR A 150 -4.32 7.20 7.92
N ILE A 151 -3.90 6.95 9.15
CA ILE A 151 -4.58 6.08 10.12
C ILE A 151 -5.46 6.90 11.09
N GLY A 152 -5.77 8.14 10.72
CA GLY A 152 -6.61 9.05 11.49
C GLY A 152 -5.90 9.69 12.68
N LYS A 153 -6.71 10.12 13.65
CA LYS A 153 -6.25 10.76 14.89
C LYS A 153 -6.34 9.77 16.05
N THR A 154 -5.59 10.03 17.12
CA THR A 154 -5.63 9.18 18.31
C THR A 154 -7.03 9.07 18.90
N ILE A 155 -7.34 7.92 19.50
CA ILE A 155 -8.59 7.74 20.25
C ILE A 155 -8.48 8.45 21.61
N PRO A 156 -9.62 8.79 22.26
CA PRO A 156 -9.59 9.37 23.60
C PRO A 156 -8.79 8.51 24.58
N GLY A 157 -7.99 9.15 25.44
CA GLY A 157 -7.13 8.46 26.41
C GLY A 157 -5.81 7.94 25.85
N VAL A 158 -5.59 8.01 24.54
CA VAL A 158 -4.35 7.56 23.90
C VAL A 158 -3.55 8.75 23.38
N LYS A 159 -2.29 8.81 23.78
CA LYS A 159 -1.30 9.77 23.28
C LYS A 159 -0.38 9.09 22.28
N VAL A 160 -0.04 9.82 21.24
CA VAL A 160 0.97 9.43 20.26
C VAL A 160 1.98 10.56 20.11
N ARG A 161 3.25 10.18 19.99
CA ARG A 161 4.31 11.08 19.51
C ARG A 161 5.21 10.33 18.53
N VAL A 162 5.96 11.09 17.75
CA VAL A 162 6.95 10.55 16.80
C VAL A 162 8.34 10.86 17.36
N ALA A 163 9.15 9.83 17.55
CA ALA A 163 10.53 9.95 18.02
C ALA A 163 11.43 10.57 16.93
N GLU A 164 12.66 10.94 17.29
CA GLU A 164 13.62 11.57 16.35
C GLU A 164 13.94 10.69 15.13
N ASP A 165 13.92 9.37 15.32
CA ASP A 165 14.14 8.39 14.26
C ASP A 165 12.87 8.06 13.45
N GLY A 166 11.76 8.73 13.74
CA GLY A 166 10.47 8.55 13.08
C GLY A 166 9.59 7.46 13.70
N GLU A 167 10.02 6.78 14.77
CA GLU A 167 9.21 5.76 15.43
C GLU A 167 7.97 6.34 16.10
N ILE A 168 6.83 5.71 15.90
CA ILE A 168 5.58 6.02 16.57
C ILE A 168 5.64 5.44 17.98
N LEU A 169 5.53 6.32 18.98
CA LEU A 169 5.42 5.97 20.39
C LEU A 169 3.98 6.14 20.86
N VAL A 170 3.50 5.21 21.69
CA VAL A 170 2.14 5.21 22.20
C VAL A 170 2.14 5.21 23.73
N GLN A 171 1.30 6.02 24.35
CA GLN A 171 1.02 5.99 25.79
C GLN A 171 -0.49 6.01 26.00
N GLY A 172 -0.99 5.16 26.89
CA GLY A 172 -2.41 5.11 27.27
C GLY A 172 -2.74 3.84 28.04
N ASP A 173 -3.92 3.81 28.67
CA ASP A 173 -4.38 2.66 29.47
C ASP A 173 -4.59 1.38 28.65
N ASN A 174 -4.65 1.51 27.32
CA ASN A 174 -4.78 0.42 26.38
C ASN A 174 -3.44 -0.28 26.07
N VAL A 175 -2.31 0.31 26.47
CA VAL A 175 -0.97 -0.27 26.27
C VAL A 175 -0.78 -1.45 27.23
N MET A 176 -0.19 -2.53 26.72
CA MET A 176 0.12 -3.74 27.49
C MET A 176 0.98 -3.45 28.72
N GLN A 177 0.93 -4.35 29.70
CA GLN A 177 1.80 -4.30 30.88
C GLN A 177 3.20 -4.89 30.62
N GLY A 178 3.35 -5.63 29.51
CA GLY A 178 4.57 -6.35 29.15
C GLY A 178 4.26 -7.72 28.55
N TYR A 179 5.30 -8.38 28.07
CA TYR A 179 5.25 -9.74 27.56
C TYR A 179 5.37 -10.75 28.71
N TYR A 180 4.54 -11.80 28.67
CA TYR A 180 4.49 -12.82 29.72
C TYR A 180 5.84 -13.57 29.85
N LEU A 181 6.43 -13.55 31.05
CA LEU A 181 7.73 -14.16 31.38
C LEU A 181 8.93 -13.63 30.57
N LEU A 182 8.80 -12.45 29.96
CA LEU A 182 9.83 -11.84 29.10
C LEU A 182 10.10 -10.39 29.55
N PRO A 183 10.69 -10.19 30.74
CA PRO A 183 10.88 -8.86 31.32
C PRO A 183 11.90 -8.01 30.53
N GLU A 184 12.92 -8.62 29.95
CA GLU A 184 13.94 -7.90 29.16
C GLU A 184 13.35 -7.34 27.87
N GLU A 185 12.57 -8.14 27.14
CA GLU A 185 11.86 -7.75 25.93
C GLU A 185 10.79 -6.70 26.23
N SER A 186 10.12 -6.82 27.38
CA SER A 186 9.15 -5.82 27.85
C SER A 186 9.83 -4.48 28.08
N ALA A 187 10.98 -4.46 28.76
CA ALA A 187 11.74 -3.24 29.04
C ALA A 187 12.31 -2.58 27.77
N GLN A 188 12.57 -3.36 26.70
CA GLN A 188 13.03 -2.80 25.43
C GLN A 188 11.97 -1.94 24.73
N VAL A 189 10.70 -2.31 24.87
CA VAL A 189 9.59 -1.63 24.18
C VAL A 189 8.78 -0.70 25.08
N LEU A 190 8.78 -0.91 26.40
CA LEU A 190 8.15 -0.05 27.40
C LEU A 190 9.23 0.79 28.08
N GLN A 191 9.45 2.00 27.57
CA GLN A 191 10.51 2.88 28.04
C GLN A 191 9.96 4.03 28.88
N GLU A 192 10.66 4.38 29.95
CA GLU A 192 10.30 5.48 30.83
C GLU A 192 10.83 6.81 30.29
N TYR A 193 9.94 7.80 30.26
CA TYR A 193 10.25 9.19 29.92
C TYR A 193 9.72 10.12 31.01
N ALA A 194 10.09 11.41 30.94
CA ALA A 194 9.67 12.41 31.92
C ALA A 194 8.14 12.53 32.08
N ASP A 195 7.38 12.18 31.04
CA ASP A 195 5.92 12.23 31.00
C ASP A 195 5.23 10.85 31.13
N GLY A 196 5.97 9.83 31.57
CA GLY A 196 5.48 8.48 31.85
C GLY A 196 6.06 7.41 30.92
N ILE A 197 5.48 6.21 30.97
CA ILE A 197 5.92 5.07 30.17
C ILE A 197 5.34 5.18 28.75
N TRP A 198 6.18 4.96 27.74
CA TRP A 198 5.81 4.95 26.34
C TRP A 198 6.16 3.60 25.70
N PHE A 199 5.24 3.10 24.89
CA PHE A 199 5.42 1.90 24.08
C PHE A 199 6.00 2.24 22.71
N HIS A 200 7.14 1.63 22.39
CA HIS A 200 7.78 1.65 21.08
C HIS A 200 7.12 0.63 20.15
N THR A 201 6.38 1.12 19.16
CA THR A 201 5.57 0.25 18.28
C THR A 201 6.40 -0.53 17.26
N GLY A 202 7.64 -0.09 16.99
CA GLY A 202 8.43 -0.54 15.86
C GLY A 202 7.87 -0.10 14.50
N ASP A 203 6.86 0.79 14.47
CA ASP A 203 6.31 1.39 13.26
C ASP A 203 6.86 2.81 13.10
N ILE A 204 7.22 3.16 11.87
CA ILE A 204 7.75 4.47 11.49
C ILE A 204 6.63 5.26 10.86
N GLY A 205 6.52 6.53 11.21
CA GLY A 205 5.49 7.39 10.66
C GLY A 205 5.73 8.86 10.86
N THR A 206 4.72 9.63 10.49
CA THR A 206 4.68 11.07 10.66
C THR A 206 3.34 11.47 11.25
N MET A 207 3.32 12.57 11.99
CA MET A 207 2.09 13.18 12.50
C MET A 207 2.05 14.63 12.02
N ASP A 208 0.95 15.02 11.39
CA ASP A 208 0.76 16.39 10.94
C ASP A 208 0.27 17.31 12.08
N LYS A 209 0.23 18.62 11.80
CA LYS A 209 -0.18 19.64 12.77
C LYS A 209 -1.64 19.50 13.24
N GLU A 210 -2.47 18.78 12.48
CA GLU A 210 -3.86 18.53 12.84
C GLU A 210 -4.05 17.22 13.62
N GLY A 211 -2.96 16.48 13.87
CA GLY A 211 -2.92 15.22 14.61
C GLY A 211 -3.24 13.99 13.77
N TYR A 212 -3.24 14.07 12.44
CA TYR A 212 -3.36 12.88 11.59
C TYR A 212 -2.01 12.16 11.50
N ILE A 213 -2.05 10.85 11.68
CA ILE A 213 -0.85 10.02 11.67
C ILE A 213 -0.78 9.24 10.35
N ARG A 214 0.40 9.15 9.75
CA ARG A 214 0.69 8.30 8.59
C ARG A 214 1.76 7.28 8.97
N ILE A 215 1.50 6.01 8.70
CA ILE A 215 2.51 4.95 8.80
C ILE A 215 3.27 4.91 7.47
N THR A 216 4.59 4.89 7.58
CA THR A 216 5.51 4.80 6.44
C THR A 216 6.00 3.37 6.27
N ASP A 217 6.53 2.74 7.32
CA ASP A 217 7.06 1.36 7.27
C ASP A 217 7.29 0.79 8.68
N ARG A 218 7.82 -0.43 8.78
CA ARG A 218 8.38 -0.98 10.02
C ARG A 218 9.82 -0.50 10.22
N LYS A 219 10.17 -0.14 11.46
CA LYS A 219 11.54 0.27 11.85
C LYS A 219 12.60 -0.76 11.47
N LYS A 220 12.27 -2.05 11.58
CA LYS A 220 13.16 -3.16 11.19
C LYS A 220 13.30 -3.33 9.67
N ASP A 221 12.36 -2.79 8.89
CA ASP A 221 12.34 -2.88 7.43
C ASP A 221 12.93 -1.64 6.74
N LEU A 222 13.22 -0.56 7.50
CA LEU A 222 13.90 0.63 6.97
C LEU A 222 15.31 0.29 6.47
N MET A 223 15.63 0.78 5.28
CA MET A 223 16.99 0.72 4.75
C MET A 223 17.74 1.99 5.13
N LYS A 224 18.97 1.84 5.63
CA LYS A 224 19.86 2.97 5.86
C LYS A 224 20.89 3.03 4.76
N THR A 225 20.83 4.05 3.91
CA THR A 225 21.85 4.28 2.86
C THR A 225 23.23 4.57 3.47
N SER A 226 24.31 4.43 2.70
CA SER A 226 25.67 4.79 3.13
C SER A 226 25.82 6.28 3.46
N LEU A 227 24.89 7.12 2.98
CA LEU A 227 24.79 8.54 3.32
C LEU A 227 24.02 8.79 4.63
N GLY A 228 23.69 7.74 5.39
CA GLY A 228 22.99 7.83 6.67
C GLY A 228 21.49 8.15 6.56
N LYS A 229 20.93 8.27 5.36
CA LYS A 229 19.50 8.51 5.15
C LYS A 229 18.71 7.21 5.26
N TYR A 230 17.64 7.25 6.03
CA TYR A 230 16.67 6.16 6.16
C TYR A 230 15.64 6.24 5.04
N ILE A 231 15.32 5.09 4.46
CA ILE A 231 14.38 4.95 3.35
C ILE A 231 13.43 3.81 3.68
N ALA A 232 12.14 4.09 3.59
CA ALA A 232 11.09 3.09 3.64
C ALA A 232 10.90 2.44 2.26
N PRO A 233 11.23 1.15 2.08
CA PRO A 233 11.06 0.49 0.79
C PRO A 233 9.58 0.32 0.41
N GLN A 234 8.68 0.01 1.35
CA GLN A 234 7.32 -0.41 1.01
C GLN A 234 6.49 0.66 0.28
N PRO A 235 6.50 1.94 0.67
CA PRO A 235 5.78 2.98 -0.07
C PRO A 235 6.26 3.10 -1.52
N ILE A 236 7.58 3.00 -1.74
CA ILE A 236 8.20 3.09 -3.06
C ILE A 236 7.82 1.85 -3.90
N GLU A 237 7.87 0.66 -3.31
CA GLU A 237 7.43 -0.58 -3.96
C GLU A 237 5.97 -0.53 -4.37
N ASN A 238 5.09 -0.01 -3.52
CA ASN A 238 3.66 0.14 -3.82
C ASN A 238 3.42 1.12 -4.98
N MET A 239 4.19 2.21 -5.05
CA MET A 239 4.16 3.14 -6.20
C MET A 239 4.60 2.44 -7.48
N ILE A 240 5.71 1.68 -7.45
CA ILE A 240 6.24 0.97 -8.63
C ILE A 240 5.28 -0.16 -9.07
N ARG A 241 4.65 -0.85 -8.13
CA ARG A 241 3.65 -1.91 -8.39
C ARG A 241 2.40 -1.40 -9.09
N SER A 242 2.12 -0.09 -9.03
CA SER A 242 1.01 0.50 -9.79
C SER A 242 1.25 0.55 -11.31
N ILE A 243 2.48 0.28 -11.78
CA ILE A 243 2.83 0.24 -13.19
C ILE A 243 2.26 -1.05 -13.82
N PRO A 244 1.46 -1.00 -14.91
CA PRO A 244 0.75 -2.16 -15.48
C PRO A 244 1.59 -3.37 -15.94
N MET A 245 2.92 -3.26 -15.96
CA MET A 245 3.85 -4.32 -16.36
C MET A 245 4.75 -4.79 -15.21
N VAL A 246 4.49 -4.37 -13.97
CA VAL A 246 5.23 -4.80 -12.78
C VAL A 246 4.41 -5.86 -12.05
N GLU A 247 4.92 -7.08 -12.01
CA GLU A 247 4.32 -8.18 -11.24
C GLU A 247 4.84 -8.14 -9.79
N GLN A 248 6.15 -8.10 -9.63
CA GLN A 248 6.81 -8.05 -8.33
C GLN A 248 7.91 -6.99 -8.34
N VAL A 249 8.15 -6.38 -7.18
CA VAL A 249 9.22 -5.40 -7.00
C VAL A 249 9.74 -5.51 -5.57
N ILE A 250 11.06 -5.37 -5.45
CA ILE A 250 11.73 -5.11 -4.18
C ILE A 250 12.67 -3.91 -4.35
N VAL A 251 12.52 -2.93 -3.47
CA VAL A 251 13.45 -1.80 -3.37
C VAL A 251 14.56 -2.21 -2.40
N ILE A 252 15.78 -1.99 -2.85
CA ILE A 252 17.02 -2.34 -2.16
C ILE A 252 17.89 -1.08 -2.03
N GLY A 253 18.85 -1.07 -1.11
CA GLY A 253 19.70 0.10 -0.91
C GLY A 253 20.33 0.22 0.47
N ASN A 254 20.16 -0.79 1.34
CA ASN A 254 20.77 -0.78 2.65
C ASN A 254 22.31 -0.79 2.54
N ALA A 255 22.96 0.10 3.28
CA ALA A 255 24.39 0.40 3.20
C ALA A 255 24.91 0.76 1.78
N ARG A 256 24.03 1.21 0.87
CA ARG A 256 24.40 1.65 -0.49
C ARG A 256 24.18 3.15 -0.68
N LYS A 257 24.80 3.72 -1.71
CA LYS A 257 24.78 5.16 -2.00
C LYS A 257 23.39 5.71 -2.30
N TYR A 258 22.50 4.88 -2.85
CA TYR A 258 21.15 5.26 -3.27
C TYR A 258 20.24 4.02 -3.30
N PRO A 259 18.91 4.20 -3.29
CA PRO A 259 17.98 3.09 -3.51
C PRO A 259 17.99 2.64 -4.98
N SER A 260 17.85 1.33 -5.18
CA SER A 260 17.65 0.67 -6.46
C SER A 260 16.46 -0.29 -6.38
N ALA A 261 15.97 -0.81 -7.50
CA ALA A 261 14.86 -1.77 -7.50
C ALA A 261 15.18 -3.02 -8.34
N LEU A 262 14.81 -4.20 -7.83
CA LEU A 262 14.68 -5.41 -8.63
C LEU A 262 13.21 -5.58 -8.97
N ILE A 263 12.91 -5.80 -10.25
CA ILE A 263 11.55 -5.81 -10.77
C ILE A 263 11.35 -7.09 -11.57
N VAL A 264 10.29 -7.83 -11.27
CA VAL A 264 9.81 -8.93 -12.10
C VAL A 264 8.67 -8.37 -12.96
N PRO A 265 8.83 -8.32 -14.29
CA PRO A 265 7.75 -7.91 -15.17
C PRO A 265 6.64 -8.96 -15.25
N THR A 266 5.43 -8.54 -15.59
CA THR A 266 4.42 -9.48 -16.10
C THR A 266 4.84 -9.93 -17.51
N PHE A 267 5.30 -11.17 -17.66
CA PHE A 267 5.94 -11.63 -18.91
C PHE A 267 5.02 -11.56 -20.14
N ASP A 268 3.74 -11.88 -20.00
CA ASP A 268 2.76 -11.78 -21.09
C ASP A 268 2.62 -10.34 -21.61
N ALA A 269 2.58 -9.37 -20.68
CA ALA A 269 2.52 -7.95 -21.00
C ALA A 269 3.84 -7.47 -21.60
N LEU A 270 4.98 -7.99 -21.10
CA LEU A 270 6.31 -7.69 -21.59
C LEU A 270 6.51 -8.12 -23.04
N VAL A 271 6.14 -9.36 -23.37
CA VAL A 271 6.21 -9.91 -24.74
C VAL A 271 5.31 -9.10 -25.68
N SER A 272 4.08 -8.81 -25.25
CA SER A 272 3.15 -7.98 -26.03
C SER A 272 3.71 -6.58 -26.31
N TYR A 273 4.33 -5.96 -25.31
CA TYR A 273 4.98 -4.67 -25.47
C TYR A 273 6.21 -4.75 -26.39
N ALA A 274 7.04 -5.78 -26.27
CA ALA A 274 8.21 -6.01 -27.12
C ALA A 274 7.83 -6.12 -28.60
N ARG A 275 6.76 -6.86 -28.91
CA ARG A 275 6.20 -6.95 -30.27
C ARG A 275 5.74 -5.60 -30.80
N SER A 276 5.12 -4.75 -29.97
CA SER A 276 4.74 -3.39 -30.36
C SER A 276 5.94 -2.50 -30.70
N LEU A 277 7.10 -2.79 -30.10
CA LEU A 277 8.37 -2.10 -30.37
C LEU A 277 9.14 -2.71 -31.54
N LYS A 278 8.65 -3.79 -32.17
CA LYS A 278 9.36 -4.59 -33.19
C LYS A 278 10.70 -5.13 -32.68
N ILE A 279 10.70 -5.69 -31.47
CA ILE A 279 11.84 -6.42 -30.91
C ILE A 279 11.68 -7.89 -31.34
N ASP A 280 12.69 -8.45 -32.00
CA ASP A 280 12.66 -9.79 -32.62
C ASP A 280 12.97 -10.92 -31.62
N THR A 281 12.41 -10.85 -30.41
CA THR A 281 12.50 -11.94 -29.42
C THR A 281 11.31 -11.91 -28.48
N ASP A 282 10.79 -13.11 -28.19
CA ASP A 282 9.78 -13.32 -27.14
C ASP A 282 10.43 -13.90 -25.87
N ASN A 283 11.76 -14.09 -25.84
CA ASN A 283 12.48 -14.70 -24.72
C ASN A 283 12.57 -13.72 -23.53
N PRO A 284 11.96 -14.03 -22.36
CA PRO A 284 12.00 -13.15 -21.19
C PRO A 284 13.42 -12.73 -20.77
N ALA A 285 14.40 -13.64 -20.80
CA ALA A 285 15.77 -13.36 -20.38
C ALA A 285 16.48 -12.32 -21.25
N GLU A 286 16.10 -12.23 -22.52
CA GLU A 286 16.61 -11.21 -23.45
C GLU A 286 15.84 -9.90 -23.29
N LEU A 287 14.51 -9.99 -23.16
CA LEU A 287 13.63 -8.82 -23.02
C LEU A 287 13.95 -8.00 -21.77
N VAL A 288 14.23 -8.64 -20.63
CA VAL A 288 14.57 -7.94 -19.37
C VAL A 288 15.90 -7.19 -19.45
N ARG A 289 16.78 -7.54 -20.39
CA ARG A 289 18.07 -6.87 -20.64
C ARG A 289 18.00 -5.86 -21.79
N HIS A 290 16.91 -5.83 -22.54
CA HIS A 290 16.81 -5.00 -23.73
C HIS A 290 16.74 -3.50 -23.38
N PRO A 291 17.59 -2.62 -23.97
CA PRO A 291 17.69 -1.22 -23.59
C PRO A 291 16.36 -0.45 -23.61
N ARG A 292 15.55 -0.66 -24.66
CA ARG A 292 14.23 -0.02 -24.82
C ARG A 292 13.21 -0.44 -23.76
N VAL A 293 13.32 -1.68 -23.26
CA VAL A 293 12.47 -2.19 -22.18
C VAL A 293 12.90 -1.52 -20.86
N ILE A 294 14.20 -1.52 -20.56
CA ILE A 294 14.74 -0.88 -19.37
C ILE A 294 14.37 0.61 -19.34
N GLU A 295 14.47 1.31 -20.47
CA GLU A 295 14.10 2.72 -20.59
C GLU A 295 12.61 2.97 -20.30
N TYR A 296 11.72 2.08 -20.79
CA TYR A 296 10.30 2.15 -20.47
C TYR A 296 10.04 2.07 -18.96
N PHE A 297 10.62 1.09 -18.28
CA PHE A 297 10.45 0.95 -16.83
C PHE A 297 11.02 2.15 -16.08
N LYS A 298 12.22 2.63 -16.44
CA LYS A 298 12.81 3.83 -15.83
C LYS A 298 11.88 5.04 -15.94
N LYS A 299 11.39 5.32 -17.15
CA LYS A 299 10.47 6.44 -17.38
C LYS A 299 9.20 6.31 -16.54
N LYS A 300 8.60 5.11 -16.47
CA LYS A 300 7.40 4.86 -15.68
C LYS A 300 7.63 4.99 -14.19
N ILE A 301 8.79 4.53 -13.70
CA ILE A 301 9.17 4.67 -12.29
C ILE A 301 9.38 6.14 -11.95
N ASP A 302 10.06 6.92 -12.80
CA ASP A 302 10.24 8.35 -12.60
C ASP A 302 8.89 9.10 -12.56
N GLU A 303 7.92 8.70 -13.40
CA GLU A 303 6.56 9.26 -13.40
C GLU A 303 5.83 9.00 -12.08
N VAL A 304 5.85 7.77 -11.56
CA VAL A 304 5.11 7.41 -10.32
C VAL A 304 5.83 7.85 -9.04
N THR A 305 7.15 8.05 -9.09
CA THR A 305 7.97 8.48 -7.94
C THR A 305 8.40 9.95 -8.00
N LYS A 306 7.80 10.74 -8.90
CA LYS A 306 8.19 12.14 -9.16
C LYS A 306 8.21 13.02 -7.91
N ASP A 307 7.28 12.78 -6.99
CA ASP A 307 7.02 13.58 -5.78
C ASP A 307 7.86 13.12 -4.57
N LEU A 308 8.63 12.04 -4.70
CA LEU A 308 9.52 11.56 -3.63
C LEU A 308 10.72 12.49 -3.42
N ALA A 309 11.27 12.49 -2.21
CA ALA A 309 12.48 13.22 -1.92
C ALA A 309 13.66 12.69 -2.76
N PRO A 310 14.66 13.53 -3.13
CA PRO A 310 15.75 13.11 -4.00
C PRO A 310 16.54 11.87 -3.54
N HIS A 311 16.59 11.63 -2.23
CA HIS A 311 17.27 10.50 -1.60
C HIS A 311 16.44 9.20 -1.61
N GLU A 312 15.12 9.30 -1.75
CA GLU A 312 14.19 8.15 -1.85
C GLU A 312 14.01 7.67 -3.30
N LYS A 313 14.34 8.52 -4.28
CA LYS A 313 14.20 8.18 -5.71
C LYS A 313 15.12 7.03 -6.11
N VAL A 314 14.52 5.96 -6.63
CA VAL A 314 15.21 4.80 -7.22
C VAL A 314 16.11 5.25 -8.38
N LYS A 315 17.42 5.06 -8.26
CA LYS A 315 18.40 5.53 -9.27
C LYS A 315 18.73 4.49 -10.32
N LYS A 316 18.66 3.22 -9.95
CA LYS A 316 19.02 2.09 -10.80
C LYS A 316 18.00 0.98 -10.65
N ILE A 317 17.79 0.24 -11.73
CA ILE A 317 16.86 -0.89 -11.76
C ILE A 317 17.53 -2.09 -12.41
N ALA A 318 17.14 -3.28 -11.98
CA ALA A 318 17.35 -4.51 -12.72
C ALA A 318 15.99 -5.20 -12.93
N LEU A 319 15.76 -5.66 -14.14
CA LEU A 319 14.61 -6.51 -14.44
C LEU A 319 15.05 -7.97 -14.30
N LEU A 320 14.23 -8.78 -13.64
CA LEU A 320 14.46 -10.20 -13.40
C LEU A 320 13.62 -11.03 -14.37
N ASP A 321 14.16 -12.15 -14.83
CA ASP A 321 13.54 -13.09 -15.77
C ASP A 321 12.82 -14.25 -15.09
N GLN A 322 12.78 -14.25 -13.76
CA GLN A 322 12.10 -15.26 -12.94
C GLN A 322 11.27 -14.61 -11.85
N GLU A 323 10.08 -15.16 -11.62
CA GLU A 323 9.21 -14.76 -10.52
C GLU A 323 9.75 -15.26 -9.18
N PHE A 324 9.51 -14.48 -8.13
CA PHE A 324 9.69 -14.93 -6.76
C PHE A 324 8.67 -16.00 -6.44
N SER A 325 9.13 -17.09 -5.85
CA SER A 325 8.31 -18.26 -5.57
C SER A 325 8.50 -18.74 -4.13
N VAL A 326 7.56 -19.56 -3.64
CA VAL A 326 7.72 -20.22 -2.34
C VAL A 326 8.77 -21.33 -2.44
N GLU A 327 8.77 -22.07 -3.54
CA GLU A 327 9.71 -23.17 -3.83
C GLU A 327 11.15 -22.69 -3.96
N GLY A 328 11.36 -21.56 -4.64
CA GLY A 328 12.66 -20.89 -4.76
C GLY A 328 13.12 -20.20 -3.47
N GLY A 329 12.25 -20.12 -2.47
CA GLY A 329 12.56 -19.57 -1.15
C GLY A 329 12.47 -18.05 -1.04
N GLU A 330 12.15 -17.35 -2.13
CA GLU A 330 11.98 -15.89 -2.14
C GLU A 330 10.70 -15.43 -1.42
N LEU A 331 9.68 -16.29 -1.38
CA LEU A 331 8.41 -16.03 -0.70
C LEU A 331 8.22 -16.96 0.51
N THR A 332 7.57 -16.44 1.56
CA THR A 332 7.01 -17.28 2.62
C THR A 332 5.77 -18.05 2.09
N PRO A 333 5.28 -19.09 2.80
CA PRO A 333 4.01 -19.74 2.46
C PRO A 333 2.80 -18.77 2.44
N THR A 334 2.92 -17.63 3.12
CA THR A 334 1.94 -16.54 3.11
C THR A 334 2.18 -15.49 2.02
N LEU A 335 3.04 -15.79 1.03
CA LEU A 335 3.42 -14.96 -0.12
C LEU A 335 4.13 -13.65 0.25
N LYS A 336 4.68 -13.53 1.46
CA LYS A 336 5.51 -12.38 1.83
C LYS A 336 6.93 -12.56 1.30
N VAL A 337 7.51 -11.51 0.71
CA VAL A 337 8.89 -11.53 0.20
C VAL A 337 9.89 -11.64 1.35
N ARG A 338 10.81 -12.60 1.27
CA ARG A 338 11.96 -12.77 2.17
C ARG A 338 13.12 -11.91 1.68
N ARG A 339 13.05 -10.59 1.92
CA ARG A 339 13.99 -9.57 1.41
C ARG A 339 15.46 -9.98 1.46
N LYS A 340 15.96 -10.36 2.64
CA LYS A 340 17.36 -10.77 2.84
C LYS A 340 17.75 -11.94 1.94
N PHE A 341 16.87 -12.94 1.79
CA PHE A 341 17.13 -14.09 0.92
C PHE A 341 17.18 -13.68 -0.56
N VAL A 342 16.27 -12.81 -1.00
CA VAL A 342 16.26 -12.26 -2.36
C VAL A 342 17.53 -11.45 -2.62
N GLU A 343 17.95 -10.62 -1.68
CA GLU A 343 19.20 -9.85 -1.78
C GLU A 343 20.43 -10.74 -1.88
N ASP A 344 20.50 -11.81 -1.09
CA ASP A 344 21.59 -12.78 -1.13
C ASP A 344 21.59 -13.56 -2.47
N LYS A 345 20.42 -14.01 -2.94
CA LYS A 345 20.28 -14.75 -4.21
C LYS A 345 20.67 -13.91 -5.42
N HIS A 346 20.31 -12.62 -5.44
CA HIS A 346 20.58 -11.71 -6.55
C HIS A 346 21.79 -10.80 -6.33
N LYS A 347 22.68 -11.16 -5.40
CA LYS A 347 23.80 -10.32 -4.97
C LYS A 347 24.65 -9.76 -6.11
N ASP A 348 24.92 -10.55 -7.14
CA ASP A 348 25.73 -10.12 -8.29
C ASP A 348 25.00 -9.08 -9.15
N THR A 349 23.72 -9.33 -9.43
CA THR A 349 22.85 -8.35 -10.11
C THR A 349 22.80 -7.06 -9.30
N ILE A 350 22.59 -7.15 -7.98
CA ILE A 350 22.56 -5.99 -7.08
C ILE A 350 23.88 -5.22 -7.12
N ASN A 351 25.01 -5.91 -7.02
CA ASN A 351 26.33 -5.29 -7.06
C ASN A 351 26.56 -4.54 -8.38
N SER A 352 26.07 -5.05 -9.51
CA SER A 352 26.18 -4.38 -10.81
C SER A 352 25.43 -3.04 -10.90
N LEU A 353 24.45 -2.80 -10.02
CA LEU A 353 23.70 -1.54 -9.97
C LEU A 353 24.45 -0.42 -9.25
N TYR A 354 25.50 -0.75 -8.51
CA TYR A 354 26.29 0.22 -7.75
C TYR A 354 27.67 0.36 -8.38
N PRO A 355 28.30 1.55 -8.26
CA PRO A 355 29.71 1.68 -8.59
C PRO A 355 30.50 0.63 -7.79
N LYS A 356 31.46 -0.02 -8.43
CA LYS A 356 32.51 -0.72 -7.68
C LYS A 356 33.16 0.35 -6.81
N TYR A 357 33.20 0.13 -5.50
CA TYR A 357 33.98 0.98 -4.62
C TYR A 357 35.44 0.78 -5.02
N ASP A 358 36.04 1.77 -5.68
CA ASP A 358 37.50 1.82 -5.82
C ASP A 358 38.05 2.11 -4.43
N ALA A 359 38.66 1.09 -3.83
CA ALA A 359 39.26 1.15 -2.50
C ALA A 359 40.62 1.89 -2.50
N GLU A 360 40.79 2.90 -3.35
CA GLU A 360 42.03 3.65 -3.53
C GLU A 360 41.78 5.15 -3.46
N MET A 361 41.41 5.66 -2.28
CA MET A 361 41.72 7.04 -1.87
C MET A 361 41.82 7.06 -0.35
N ASN A 362 42.94 6.57 0.17
CA ASN A 362 43.50 7.02 1.45
C ASN A 362 44.73 7.88 1.14
#